data_AF-A0A2G8SPJ0-F1
#
_entry.id   AF-A0A2G8SPJ0-F1
#
_cell.length_a   1.000
_cell.length_b   1.000
_cell.length_c   1.000
_cell.angle_alpha   90.00
_cell.angle_beta   90.00
_cell.angle_gamma   90.00
#
_symmetry.space_group_name_H-M   'P 1'
#
loop_
_entity.id
_entity.type
_entity.pdbx_description
1 polymer ?
#
loop_
_entity_poly.entity_id
_entity_poly.type
_entity_poly.pdbx_seq_one_letter_code
_entity_poly.pdbx_strand_id
1 'polypeptide(L)'
;MSSTLDSMIKTPATSRKRKLALGGGREVDLQDLDAETVEAEVVEAMKQRIIELEDQLAAKPPPTKRARTSAAAAEAPQASGSGAPSKADEKKRKAQLKKICDRLKKECKSEKCKFQGSPKSIRIEEIMEYPEFEAIFMGKGTLIQPTPTNKPKSTVTIIEYRSREQINALFGEDLKALKGIRWSRGGAPFFEKSLKLGQCDVEIAHVEVNYSKNGMKCALKFEVQEEGRRYSSDGW
;
A
#
# COMPACT_ATOMS: atom_id res chain seq x y z
N MET A 1 -37.26 28.89 -28.58
CA MET A 1 -35.83 28.88 -28.92
C MET A 1 -35.10 28.34 -27.68
N SER A 2 -34.89 27.03 -27.58
CA SER A 2 -33.61 26.32 -27.92
C SER A 2 -32.39 27.11 -27.47
N SER A 3 -31.52 26.64 -26.58
CA SER A 3 -30.70 25.43 -26.75
C SER A 3 -30.03 24.96 -25.45
N THR A 4 -30.01 23.65 -25.31
CA THR A 4 -29.27 22.72 -24.43
C THR A 4 -27.74 22.89 -24.47
N LEU A 5 -27.04 22.40 -23.43
CA LEU A 5 -25.92 21.45 -23.55
C LEU A 5 -25.54 20.88 -22.16
N ASP A 6 -26.18 19.77 -21.81
CA ASP A 6 -25.79 18.86 -20.74
C ASP A 6 -24.85 17.80 -21.33
N SER A 7 -23.66 17.65 -20.75
CA SER A 7 -22.56 16.86 -21.30
C SER A 7 -22.61 15.42 -20.78
N MET A 8 -23.14 14.52 -21.61
CA MET A 8 -23.16 13.07 -21.43
C MET A 8 -21.77 12.46 -21.19
N ILE A 9 -21.58 11.84 -20.02
CA ILE A 9 -20.54 10.81 -19.83
C ILE A 9 -21.16 9.45 -20.18
N LYS A 10 -20.85 8.97 -21.39
CA LYS A 10 -21.30 7.67 -21.91
C LYS A 10 -20.28 6.60 -21.53
N THR A 11 -20.58 5.80 -20.52
CA THR A 11 -19.82 4.57 -20.19
C THR A 11 -20.32 3.39 -21.04
N PRO A 12 -19.44 2.56 -21.62
CA PRO A 12 -19.86 1.41 -22.41
C PRO A 12 -20.43 0.31 -21.51
N ALA A 13 -21.71 0.00 -21.74
CA ALA A 13 -22.44 -1.06 -21.06
C ALA A 13 -21.94 -2.44 -21.48
N THR A 14 -21.13 -3.08 -20.62
CA THR A 14 -21.15 -4.54 -20.51
C THR A 14 -22.44 -4.89 -19.78
N SER A 15 -23.36 -5.57 -20.46
CA SER A 15 -24.68 -5.95 -19.97
C SER A 15 -24.60 -6.92 -18.79
N ARG A 16 -24.39 -6.37 -17.58
CA ARG A 16 -24.69 -7.08 -16.34
C ARG A 16 -26.19 -7.38 -16.37
N LYS A 17 -26.58 -8.65 -16.39
CA LYS A 17 -27.96 -9.10 -16.18
C LYS A 17 -28.35 -8.67 -14.76
N ARG A 18 -28.99 -7.50 -14.65
CA ARG A 18 -29.43 -6.87 -13.38
C ARG A 18 -30.80 -7.36 -12.91
N LYS A 19 -31.43 -8.22 -13.71
CA LYS A 19 -32.74 -8.81 -13.45
C LYS A 19 -32.58 -10.29 -13.12
N LEU A 20 -33.22 -10.74 -12.05
CA LEU A 20 -33.39 -12.15 -11.73
C LEU A 20 -34.78 -12.60 -12.18
N ALA A 21 -34.83 -13.72 -12.91
CA ALA A 21 -36.08 -14.39 -13.21
C ALA A 21 -36.44 -15.32 -12.04
N LEU A 22 -37.64 -15.15 -11.50
CA LEU A 22 -38.23 -16.01 -10.47
C LEU A 22 -39.18 -17.05 -11.11
N GLY A 23 -39.63 -18.02 -10.31
CA GLY A 23 -40.65 -18.96 -10.72
C GLY A 23 -41.93 -18.23 -11.15
N GLY A 24 -42.58 -18.71 -12.22
CA GLY A 24 -43.80 -18.09 -12.74
C GLY A 24 -43.59 -16.90 -13.69
N GLY A 25 -42.35 -16.61 -14.12
CA GLY A 25 -42.07 -15.62 -15.17
C GLY A 25 -41.96 -14.17 -14.68
N ARG A 26 -41.90 -13.96 -13.36
CA ARG A 26 -41.69 -12.65 -12.74
C ARG A 26 -40.20 -12.29 -12.80
N GLU A 27 -39.88 -11.07 -13.22
CA GLU A 27 -38.51 -10.53 -13.15
C GLU A 27 -38.41 -9.52 -11.99
N VAL A 28 -37.35 -9.64 -11.19
CA VAL A 28 -37.05 -8.69 -10.10
C VAL A 28 -35.76 -7.94 -10.41
N ASP A 29 -35.82 -6.61 -10.32
CA ASP A 29 -34.65 -5.75 -10.43
C ASP A 29 -33.95 -5.66 -9.07
N LEU A 30 -32.64 -5.92 -9.08
CA LEU A 30 -31.82 -5.99 -7.87
C LEU A 30 -31.49 -4.62 -7.26
N GLN A 31 -31.78 -3.51 -7.95
CA GLN A 31 -31.50 -2.15 -7.44
C GLN A 31 -32.57 -1.63 -6.48
N ASP A 32 -33.81 -2.15 -6.59
CA ASP A 32 -34.97 -1.66 -5.85
C ASP A 32 -35.40 -2.64 -4.73
N LEU A 33 -34.53 -3.58 -4.36
CA LEU A 33 -34.79 -4.52 -3.28
C LEU A 33 -34.60 -3.85 -1.92
N ASP A 34 -35.72 -3.73 -1.20
CA ASP A 34 -35.70 -3.30 0.20
C ASP A 34 -35.20 -4.44 1.08
N ALA A 35 -34.22 -4.16 1.94
CA ALA A 35 -33.51 -5.18 2.71
C ALA A 35 -34.41 -5.88 3.75
N GLU A 36 -35.53 -5.25 4.11
CA GLU A 36 -36.49 -5.75 5.10
C GLU A 36 -37.53 -6.71 4.52
N THR A 37 -37.68 -6.78 3.18
CA THR A 37 -38.73 -7.59 2.51
C THR A 37 -38.17 -8.52 1.44
N VAL A 38 -37.05 -9.18 1.71
CA VAL A 38 -36.48 -10.16 0.78
C VAL A 38 -37.25 -11.48 0.89
N GLU A 39 -38.03 -11.80 -0.15
CA GLU A 39 -38.75 -13.08 -0.27
C GLU A 39 -37.78 -14.26 -0.41
N ALA A 40 -38.12 -15.41 0.18
CA ALA A 40 -37.28 -16.62 0.17
C ALA A 40 -36.93 -17.09 -1.26
N GLU A 41 -37.83 -16.86 -2.21
CA GLU A 41 -37.64 -17.19 -3.63
C GLU A 41 -36.51 -16.38 -4.28
N VAL A 42 -36.35 -15.10 -3.89
CA VAL A 42 -35.25 -14.24 -4.36
C VAL A 42 -33.91 -14.75 -3.82
N VAL A 43 -33.89 -15.20 -2.57
CA VAL A 43 -32.68 -15.77 -1.95
C VAL A 43 -32.27 -17.07 -2.65
N GLU A 44 -33.22 -17.94 -2.99
CA GLU A 44 -32.94 -19.17 -3.73
C GLU A 44 -32.46 -18.89 -5.16
N ALA A 45 -33.08 -17.93 -5.86
CA ALA A 45 -32.63 -17.50 -7.18
C ALA A 45 -31.22 -16.88 -7.15
N MET A 46 -30.89 -16.10 -6.11
CA MET A 46 -29.54 -15.57 -5.91
C MET A 46 -28.52 -16.69 -5.65
N LYS A 47 -28.86 -17.68 -4.79
CA LYS A 47 -27.99 -18.83 -4.52
C LYS A 47 -27.71 -19.64 -5.79
N GLN A 48 -28.73 -19.93 -6.59
CA GLN A 48 -28.56 -20.63 -7.87
C GLN A 48 -27.67 -19.83 -8.83
N ARG A 49 -27.84 -18.50 -8.88
CA ARG A 49 -27.01 -17.65 -9.74
C ARG A 49 -25.55 -17.61 -9.29
N ILE A 50 -25.28 -17.64 -7.99
CA ILE A 50 -23.92 -17.72 -7.45
C ILE A 50 -23.27 -19.03 -7.85
N ILE A 51 -23.97 -20.16 -7.68
CA ILE A 51 -23.45 -21.49 -8.08
C ILE A 51 -23.16 -21.54 -9.58
N GLU A 52 -24.07 -21.03 -10.42
CA GLU A 52 -23.85 -20.98 -11.88
C GLU A 52 -22.62 -20.12 -12.26
N LEU A 53 -22.38 -19.03 -11.53
CA LEU A 53 -21.20 -18.18 -11.74
C LEU A 53 -19.91 -18.86 -11.25
N GLU A 54 -19.97 -19.60 -10.15
CA GLU A 54 -18.85 -20.42 -9.65
C GLU A 54 -18.52 -21.54 -10.64
N ASP A 55 -19.52 -22.22 -11.19
CA ASP A 55 -19.35 -23.24 -12.23
C ASP A 55 -18.79 -22.63 -13.53
N GLN A 56 -19.23 -21.44 -13.94
CA GLN A 56 -18.65 -20.73 -15.10
C GLN A 56 -17.20 -20.28 -14.87
N LEU A 57 -16.82 -20.03 -13.62
CA LEU A 57 -15.43 -19.72 -13.26
C LEU A 57 -14.57 -20.99 -13.21
N ALA A 58 -15.12 -22.09 -12.70
CA ALA A 58 -14.46 -23.40 -12.62
C ALA A 58 -14.32 -24.08 -13.99
N ALA A 59 -15.31 -23.93 -14.87
CA ALA A 59 -15.33 -24.51 -16.21
C ALA A 59 -14.48 -23.72 -17.24
N LYS A 60 -13.87 -22.60 -16.85
CA LYS A 60 -12.84 -21.96 -17.68
C LYS A 60 -11.56 -22.81 -17.64
N PRO A 61 -11.18 -23.50 -18.73
CA PRO A 61 -9.94 -24.26 -18.74
C PRO A 61 -8.75 -23.33 -18.51
N PRO A 62 -7.70 -23.78 -17.80
CA PRO A 62 -6.46 -23.03 -17.69
C PRO A 62 -5.94 -22.75 -19.11
N PRO A 63 -5.46 -21.53 -19.42
CA PRO A 63 -5.03 -21.18 -20.77
C PRO A 63 -3.91 -22.11 -21.21
N THR A 64 -4.26 -23.01 -22.12
CA THR A 64 -3.36 -23.98 -22.72
C THR A 64 -2.25 -23.23 -23.45
N LYS A 65 -1.01 -23.48 -23.02
CA LYS A 65 0.24 -23.01 -23.63
C LYS A 65 0.13 -23.03 -25.16
N ARG A 66 0.03 -21.86 -25.80
CA ARG A 66 0.32 -21.70 -27.23
C ARG A 66 1.74 -21.19 -27.40
N ALA A 67 2.49 -21.95 -28.18
CA ALA A 67 3.85 -21.65 -28.57
C ALA A 67 3.94 -20.30 -29.28
N ARG A 68 4.96 -19.53 -28.88
CA ARG A 68 5.72 -18.51 -29.61
C ARG A 68 5.22 -18.17 -31.02
N THR A 69 4.60 -16.99 -31.15
CA THR A 69 4.90 -16.01 -32.20
C THR A 69 4.56 -14.61 -31.68
N SER A 70 5.40 -13.67 -32.10
CA SER A 70 5.63 -12.32 -31.62
C SER A 70 4.42 -11.37 -31.60
N ALA A 71 4.50 -10.41 -30.67
CA ALA A 71 3.74 -9.15 -30.54
C ALA A 71 2.42 -9.19 -29.73
N ALA A 72 2.49 -8.82 -28.44
CA ALA A 72 1.41 -8.26 -27.59
C ALA A 72 1.91 -8.22 -26.13
N ALA A 73 1.94 -7.06 -25.47
CA ALA A 73 0.83 -6.48 -24.70
C ALA A 73 0.59 -7.17 -23.34
N ALA A 74 1.28 -6.64 -22.33
CA ALA A 74 0.87 -6.42 -20.94
C ALA A 74 -0.05 -7.45 -20.27
N GLU A 75 0.55 -8.47 -19.66
CA GLU A 75 -0.02 -9.22 -18.53
C GLU A 75 0.07 -8.40 -17.24
N ALA A 76 -1.06 -8.33 -16.51
CA ALA A 76 -1.12 -7.95 -15.11
C ALA A 76 -0.44 -9.04 -14.25
N PRO A 77 0.24 -8.70 -13.14
CA PRO A 77 0.77 -9.73 -12.25
C PRO A 77 -0.40 -10.34 -11.48
N GLN A 78 -0.79 -11.56 -11.87
CA GLN A 78 -1.46 -12.49 -10.98
C GLN A 78 -0.50 -12.82 -9.83
N ALA A 79 -0.91 -12.47 -8.61
CA ALA A 79 -0.34 -12.98 -7.38
C ALA A 79 -0.65 -14.48 -7.29
N SER A 80 0.16 -15.30 -7.94
CA SER A 80 0.14 -16.76 -7.85
C SER A 80 1.46 -17.21 -7.25
N GLY A 81 1.45 -17.48 -5.94
CA GLY A 81 2.64 -17.98 -5.26
C GLY A 81 2.59 -17.92 -3.74
N SER A 82 1.50 -18.34 -3.10
CA SER A 82 1.54 -18.70 -1.67
C SER A 82 2.22 -20.07 -1.50
N GLY A 83 3.49 -20.16 -1.92
CA GLY A 83 4.39 -21.17 -1.39
C GLY A 83 4.79 -20.72 0.00
N ALA A 84 4.65 -21.59 1.00
CA ALA A 84 5.12 -21.29 2.35
C ALA A 84 6.58 -20.81 2.28
N PRO A 85 6.94 -19.69 2.93
CA PRO A 85 8.28 -19.12 2.82
C PRO A 85 9.31 -20.17 3.28
N SER A 86 10.32 -20.42 2.47
CA SER A 86 11.40 -21.31 2.89
C SER A 86 12.16 -20.65 4.05
N LYS A 87 12.74 -21.46 4.95
CA LYS A 87 13.58 -20.94 6.04
C LYS A 87 14.74 -20.06 5.53
N ALA A 88 15.18 -20.27 4.29
CA ALA A 88 16.23 -19.47 3.66
C ALA A 88 15.74 -18.05 3.29
N ASP A 89 14.50 -17.93 2.81
CA ASP A 89 13.90 -16.64 2.44
C ASP A 89 13.63 -15.77 3.66
N GLU A 90 13.21 -16.38 4.77
CA GLU A 90 13.00 -15.66 6.02
C GLU A 90 14.31 -15.07 6.57
N LYS A 91 15.42 -15.81 6.46
CA LYS A 91 16.75 -15.32 6.88
C LYS A 91 17.22 -14.15 6.02
N LYS A 92 17.01 -14.20 4.70
CA LYS A 92 17.33 -13.10 3.78
C LYS A 92 16.49 -11.86 4.10
N ARG A 93 15.19 -12.03 4.31
CA ARG A 93 14.28 -10.96 4.72
C ARG A 93 14.74 -10.29 6.01
N LYS A 94 15.04 -11.07 7.05
CA LYS A 94 15.56 -10.54 8.33
C LYS A 94 16.88 -9.79 8.14
N ALA A 95 17.80 -10.32 7.32
CA ALA A 95 19.06 -9.64 7.04
C ALA A 95 18.87 -8.28 6.31
N GLN A 96 17.94 -8.22 5.35
CA GLN A 96 17.62 -6.98 4.62
C GLN A 96 16.95 -5.94 5.52
N LEU A 97 15.95 -6.35 6.32
CA LEU A 97 15.31 -5.47 7.30
C LEU A 97 16.30 -4.95 8.32
N LYS A 98 17.18 -5.81 8.84
CA LYS A 98 18.27 -5.41 9.73
C LYS A 98 19.20 -4.38 9.08
N LYS A 99 19.60 -4.58 7.82
CA LYS A 99 20.44 -3.63 7.07
C LYS A 99 19.78 -2.25 6.97
N ILE A 100 18.48 -2.22 6.64
CA ILE A 100 17.68 -0.99 6.58
C ILE A 100 17.62 -0.32 7.96
N CYS A 101 17.32 -1.09 9.01
CA CYS A 101 17.23 -0.57 10.38
C CYS A 101 18.57 -0.02 10.87
N ASP A 102 19.69 -0.69 10.59
CA ASP A 102 21.03 -0.23 10.95
C ASP A 102 21.39 1.07 10.24
N ARG A 103 21.02 1.20 8.95
CA ARG A 103 21.22 2.45 8.20
C ARG A 103 20.32 3.56 8.76
N LEU A 104 19.07 3.28 9.08
CA LEU A 104 18.16 4.25 9.70
C LEU A 104 18.70 4.76 11.04
N LYS A 105 19.19 3.86 11.90
CA LYS A 105 19.82 4.21 13.19
C LYS A 105 21.04 5.10 13.01
N LYS A 106 21.85 4.88 11.97
CA LYS A 106 23.00 5.74 11.64
C LYS A 106 22.56 7.12 11.15
N GLU A 107 21.57 7.18 10.26
CA GLU A 107 21.04 8.44 9.74
C GLU A 107 20.37 9.30 10.82
N CYS A 108 19.64 8.68 11.76
CA CYS A 108 19.06 9.38 12.91
C CYS A 108 20.12 10.01 13.83
N LYS A 109 21.33 9.46 13.87
CA LYS A 109 22.46 9.99 14.66
C LYS A 109 23.37 10.91 13.84
N SER A 110 23.09 11.09 12.56
CA SER A 110 23.90 11.95 11.70
C SER A 110 23.70 13.42 12.06
N GLU A 111 24.72 14.24 11.82
CA GLU A 111 24.62 15.70 12.02
C GLU A 111 23.64 16.37 11.04
N LYS A 112 23.26 15.66 9.97
CA LYS A 112 22.24 16.09 9.02
C LYS A 112 20.82 15.96 9.60
N CYS A 113 20.60 15.02 10.51
CA CYS A 113 19.32 14.79 11.17
C CYS A 113 19.25 15.53 12.52
N LYS A 114 18.98 16.84 12.48
CA LYS A 114 18.89 17.68 13.70
C LYS A 114 17.47 17.69 14.26
N PHE A 115 17.23 16.96 15.35
CA PHE A 115 15.92 16.99 16.03
C PHE A 115 15.76 18.29 16.82
N GLN A 116 14.85 19.15 16.35
CA GLN A 116 14.57 20.50 16.86
C GLN A 116 13.06 20.73 17.05
N GLY A 117 12.30 19.66 17.31
CA GLY A 117 10.84 19.70 17.45
C GLY A 117 10.03 19.56 16.15
N SER A 118 10.69 19.37 14.99
CA SER A 118 10.03 19.04 13.73
C SER A 118 10.37 17.62 13.25
N PRO A 119 9.46 16.93 12.53
CA PRO A 119 9.73 15.61 12.02
C PRO A 119 10.77 15.73 10.92
N LYS A 120 11.58 14.69 10.77
CA LYS A 120 12.64 14.62 9.77
C LYS A 120 12.32 13.50 8.80
N SER A 121 12.50 13.80 7.51
CA SER A 121 12.44 12.78 6.47
C SER A 121 13.84 12.19 6.25
N ILE A 122 13.96 10.87 6.42
CA ILE A 122 15.17 10.10 6.10
C ILE A 122 14.85 9.21 4.91
N ARG A 123 15.63 9.31 3.85
CA ARG A 123 15.47 8.49 2.64
C ARG A 123 16.59 7.47 2.54
N ILE A 124 16.22 6.19 2.46
CA ILE A 124 17.13 5.06 2.30
C ILE A 124 16.84 4.39 0.96
N GLU A 125 17.87 4.19 0.16
CA GLU A 125 17.76 3.51 -1.13
C GLU A 125 18.55 2.19 -1.11
N GLU A 126 17.88 1.12 -1.51
CA GLU A 126 18.44 -0.23 -1.58
C GLU A 126 18.10 -0.87 -2.93
N ILE A 127 19.00 -1.73 -3.40
CA ILE A 127 18.77 -2.56 -4.59
C ILE A 127 18.20 -3.89 -4.09
N MET A 128 17.03 -4.26 -4.60
CA MET A 128 16.27 -5.43 -4.14
C MET A 128 15.51 -6.02 -5.32
N GLU A 129 15.40 -7.35 -5.36
CA GLU A 129 14.60 -8.02 -6.38
C GLU A 129 13.10 -7.93 -6.05
N TYR A 130 12.26 -7.99 -7.08
CA TYR A 130 10.81 -7.87 -6.89
C TYR A 130 10.21 -8.93 -5.95
N PRO A 131 10.59 -10.24 -6.03
CA PRO A 131 10.07 -11.25 -5.12
C PRO A 131 10.45 -10.99 -3.66
N GLU A 132 11.66 -10.47 -3.42
CA GLU A 132 12.12 -10.10 -2.07
C GLU A 132 11.33 -8.90 -1.55
N PHE A 133 11.12 -7.89 -2.40
CA PHE A 133 10.30 -6.73 -2.09
C PHE A 133 8.87 -7.15 -1.72
N GLU A 134 8.26 -8.02 -2.52
CA GLU A 134 6.90 -8.51 -2.29
C GLU A 134 6.80 -9.25 -0.96
N ALA A 135 7.72 -10.19 -0.69
CA ALA A 135 7.75 -10.95 0.56
C ALA A 135 7.94 -10.08 1.82
N ILE A 136 8.62 -8.94 1.69
CA ILE A 136 8.91 -8.05 2.82
C ILE A 136 7.78 -7.04 3.04
N PHE A 137 7.32 -6.37 1.99
CA PHE A 137 6.49 -5.17 2.10
C PHE A 137 5.04 -5.35 1.63
N MET A 138 4.72 -6.34 0.78
CA MET A 138 3.33 -6.51 0.34
C MET A 138 2.45 -7.07 1.47
N GLY A 139 1.19 -6.63 1.51
CA GLY A 139 0.16 -7.09 2.45
C GLY A 139 0.22 -6.53 3.87
N LYS A 140 1.25 -5.74 4.22
CA LYS A 140 1.40 -5.16 5.58
C LYS A 140 1.04 -3.68 5.71
N GLY A 141 1.00 -2.98 4.58
CA GLY A 141 0.66 -1.55 4.51
C GLY A 141 -0.43 -1.29 3.48
N THR A 142 -0.77 -0.02 3.32
CA THR A 142 -1.77 0.43 2.35
C THR A 142 -1.12 0.59 0.97
N LEU A 143 -1.56 -0.19 -0.01
CA LEU A 143 -1.09 -0.08 -1.39
C LEU A 143 -1.69 1.17 -2.05
N ILE A 144 -0.84 2.12 -2.44
CA ILE A 144 -1.27 3.38 -3.08
C ILE A 144 -1.23 3.26 -4.60
N GLN A 145 -0.19 2.62 -5.14
CA GLN A 145 -0.10 2.29 -6.56
C GLN A 145 0.71 1.00 -6.76
N PRO A 146 0.50 0.25 -7.85
CA PRO A 146 -0.58 0.42 -8.82
C PRO A 146 -1.94 -0.01 -8.23
N THR A 147 -2.99 0.76 -8.45
CA THR A 147 -4.37 0.35 -8.15
C THR A 147 -5.23 0.44 -9.41
N PRO A 148 -6.35 -0.30 -9.51
CA PRO A 148 -7.21 -0.26 -10.69
C PRO A 148 -7.71 1.16 -11.02
N THR A 149 -7.90 1.98 -9.99
CA THR A 149 -8.37 3.37 -10.09
C THR A 149 -7.22 4.39 -10.22
N ASN A 150 -6.04 4.12 -9.67
CA ASN A 150 -4.90 5.03 -9.71
C ASN A 150 -3.67 4.36 -10.34
N LYS A 151 -3.32 4.82 -11.55
CA LYS A 151 -2.14 4.38 -12.33
C LYS A 151 -1.99 2.85 -12.41
N PRO A 152 -2.94 2.14 -13.05
CA PRO A 152 -2.95 0.67 -13.11
C PRO A 152 -1.74 0.07 -13.85
N LYS A 153 -1.10 0.84 -14.74
CA LYS A 153 0.09 0.43 -15.52
C LYS A 153 1.40 0.95 -14.92
N SER A 154 1.38 1.42 -13.67
CA SER A 154 2.58 1.96 -13.03
C SER A 154 3.65 0.86 -12.91
N THR A 155 4.86 1.16 -13.36
CA THR A 155 6.05 0.33 -13.11
C THR A 155 6.59 0.50 -11.69
N VAL A 156 6.03 1.46 -10.95
CA VAL A 156 6.41 1.79 -9.60
C VAL A 156 5.31 1.36 -8.64
N THR A 157 5.68 0.63 -7.60
CA THR A 157 4.79 0.22 -6.50
C THR A 157 5.04 1.12 -5.29
N ILE A 158 3.99 1.72 -4.73
CA ILE A 158 4.10 2.55 -3.51
C ILE A 158 3.19 1.95 -2.44
N ILE A 159 3.78 1.67 -1.28
CA ILE A 159 3.11 1.15 -0.10
C ILE A 159 3.35 2.12 1.05
N GLU A 160 2.27 2.47 1.75
CA GLU A 160 2.28 3.42 2.84
C GLU A 160 1.97 2.74 4.17
N TYR A 161 2.75 3.05 5.20
CA TYR A 161 2.57 2.56 6.56
C TYR A 161 2.32 3.76 7.48
N ARG A 162 1.06 3.94 7.89
CA ARG A 162 0.62 5.03 8.76
C ARG A 162 0.40 4.59 10.20
N SER A 163 -0.05 3.36 10.40
CA SER A 163 -0.33 2.86 11.74
C SER A 163 0.94 2.34 12.41
N ARG A 164 1.10 2.65 13.70
CA ARG A 164 2.18 2.11 14.53
C ARG A 164 2.17 0.58 14.55
N GLU A 165 1.00 -0.04 14.45
CA GLU A 165 0.86 -1.50 14.36
C GLU A 165 1.46 -2.05 13.07
N GLN A 166 1.24 -1.38 11.94
CA GLN A 166 1.80 -1.78 10.64
C GLN A 166 3.32 -1.64 10.64
N ILE A 167 3.83 -0.54 11.22
CA ILE A 167 5.27 -0.30 11.36
C ILE A 167 5.89 -1.37 12.29
N ASN A 168 5.23 -1.69 13.41
CA ASN A 168 5.68 -2.74 14.33
C ASN A 168 5.62 -4.14 13.72
N ALA A 169 4.60 -4.45 12.90
CA ALA A 169 4.52 -5.73 12.20
C ALA A 169 5.65 -5.90 11.17
N LEU A 170 6.16 -4.80 10.62
CA LEU A 170 7.25 -4.82 9.64
C LEU A 170 8.63 -4.83 10.30
N PHE A 171 8.84 -4.00 11.32
CA PHE A 171 10.16 -3.73 11.91
C PHE A 171 10.30 -4.09 13.39
N GLY A 172 9.23 -4.48 14.08
CA GLY A 172 9.16 -4.52 15.55
C GLY A 172 10.22 -5.37 16.27
N GLU A 173 10.71 -6.44 15.65
CA GLU A 173 11.80 -7.25 16.21
C GLU A 173 13.17 -6.55 16.14
N ASP A 174 13.43 -5.78 15.07
CA ASP A 174 14.73 -5.18 14.75
C ASP A 174 14.84 -3.70 15.17
N LEU A 175 13.69 -3.02 15.27
CA LEU A 175 13.57 -1.60 15.57
C LEU A 175 13.49 -1.35 17.08
N LYS A 176 14.44 -1.89 17.83
CA LYS A 176 14.65 -1.49 19.22
C LYS A 176 14.98 0.01 19.27
N ALA A 177 14.30 0.74 20.15
CA ALA A 177 14.37 2.18 20.45
C ALA A 177 15.36 2.98 19.57
N LEU A 178 14.84 3.74 18.61
CA LEU A 178 15.67 4.63 17.80
C LEU A 178 16.14 5.80 18.68
N LYS A 179 17.43 6.12 18.58
CA LYS A 179 18.03 7.26 19.27
C LYS A 179 18.53 8.26 18.25
N GLY A 180 18.17 9.52 18.43
CA GLY A 180 18.65 10.67 17.65
C GLY A 180 19.54 11.59 18.48
N ILE A 181 19.93 12.71 17.88
CA ILE A 181 20.62 13.80 18.56
C ILE A 181 19.71 15.03 18.57
N ARG A 182 19.39 15.53 19.76
CA ARG A 182 18.64 16.78 19.94
C ARG A 182 19.58 17.97 19.75
N TRP A 183 19.10 18.97 19.03
CA TRP A 183 19.79 20.25 18.84
C TRP A 183 18.92 21.39 19.37
N SER A 184 19.55 22.44 19.88
CA SER A 184 18.84 23.69 20.16
C SER A 184 18.45 24.36 18.85
N ARG A 185 17.33 25.11 18.86
CA ARG A 185 16.98 26.01 17.76
C ARG A 185 17.86 27.25 17.91
N GLY A 186 18.93 27.31 17.13
CA GLY A 186 19.68 28.56 16.95
C GLY A 186 18.91 29.53 16.05
N GLY A 187 19.26 30.81 16.08
CA GLY A 187 18.60 31.81 15.24
C GLY A 187 18.65 33.23 15.79
N ALA A 188 17.93 34.12 15.12
CA ALA A 188 17.76 35.51 15.52
C ALA A 188 17.05 35.61 16.90
N PRO A 189 17.31 36.67 17.68
CA PRO A 189 18.03 37.90 17.34
C PRO A 189 19.56 37.81 17.47
N PHE A 190 20.11 36.78 18.11
CA PHE A 190 21.53 36.68 18.44
C PHE A 190 22.36 35.88 17.43
N PHE A 191 21.74 35.37 16.35
CA PHE A 191 22.38 34.53 15.33
C PHE A 191 23.17 33.34 15.92
N GLU A 192 22.70 32.83 17.06
CA GLU A 192 23.39 31.74 17.75
C GLU A 192 23.35 30.47 16.92
N LYS A 193 24.48 29.76 16.88
CA LYS A 193 24.58 28.46 16.24
C LYS A 193 23.77 27.45 17.04
N SER A 194 23.12 26.52 16.35
CA SER A 194 22.46 25.39 17.01
C SER A 194 23.49 24.59 17.81
N LEU A 195 23.19 24.34 19.08
CA LEU A 195 24.02 23.57 20.01
C LEU A 195 23.50 22.15 20.12
N LYS A 196 24.40 21.18 20.25
CA LYS A 196 24.07 19.78 20.48
C LYS A 196 23.65 19.60 21.95
N LEU A 197 22.38 19.29 22.20
CA LEU A 197 21.81 19.19 23.55
C LEU A 197 21.96 17.79 24.17
N GLY A 198 22.06 16.74 23.34
CA GLY A 198 22.21 15.37 23.83
C GLY A 198 21.49 14.34 22.96
N GLN A 199 21.36 13.11 23.46
CA GLN A 199 20.58 12.07 22.80
C GLN A 199 19.09 12.24 23.10
N CYS A 200 18.24 11.90 22.14
CA CYS A 200 16.79 11.85 22.33
C CYS A 200 16.23 10.52 21.81
N ASP A 201 15.08 10.13 22.35
CA ASP A 201 14.27 9.05 21.81
C ASP A 201 13.53 9.51 20.56
N VAL A 202 13.48 8.64 19.57
CA VAL A 202 12.91 8.92 18.25
C VAL A 202 11.91 7.83 17.92
N GLU A 203 10.75 8.21 17.43
CA GLU A 203 9.74 7.32 16.89
C GLU A 203 9.55 7.54 15.40
N ILE A 204 9.15 6.48 14.69
CA ILE A 204 8.78 6.55 13.27
C ILE A 204 7.28 6.88 13.22
N ALA A 205 6.96 8.06 12.68
CA ALA A 205 5.57 8.47 12.47
C ALA A 205 4.98 7.88 11.19
N HIS A 206 5.79 7.80 10.14
CA HIS A 206 5.34 7.39 8.81
C HIS A 206 6.44 6.69 8.02
N VAL A 207 6.06 5.68 7.23
CA VAL A 207 6.97 5.05 6.25
C VAL A 207 6.29 4.96 4.90
N GLU A 208 6.93 5.50 3.88
CA GLU A 208 6.58 5.30 2.48
C GLU A 208 7.64 4.43 1.81
N VAL A 209 7.21 3.33 1.20
CA VAL A 209 8.08 2.42 0.46
C VAL A 209 7.74 2.52 -1.01
N ASN A 210 8.73 2.87 -1.82
CA ASN A 210 8.60 3.05 -3.26
C ASN A 210 9.54 2.07 -3.97
N TYR A 211 8.99 1.14 -4.74
CA TYR A 211 9.74 0.18 -5.52
C TYR A 211 9.60 0.44 -7.01
N SER A 212 10.72 0.62 -7.71
CA SER A 212 10.76 0.76 -9.17
C SER A 212 11.19 -0.55 -9.81
N LYS A 213 10.28 -1.16 -10.60
CA LYS A 213 10.56 -2.42 -11.31
C LYS A 213 11.71 -2.31 -12.31
N ASN A 214 11.83 -1.16 -12.97
CA ASN A 214 12.86 -0.93 -14.00
C ASN A 214 14.26 -0.80 -13.39
N GLY A 215 14.36 -0.22 -12.19
CA GLY A 215 15.65 0.05 -11.54
C GLY A 215 16.02 -0.97 -10.47
N MET A 216 15.17 -1.97 -10.19
CA MET A 216 15.30 -2.89 -9.05
C MET A 216 15.60 -2.16 -7.75
N LYS A 217 15.00 -0.97 -7.60
CA LYS A 217 15.37 0.00 -6.57
C LYS A 217 14.19 0.20 -5.62
N CYS A 218 14.43 -0.07 -4.36
CA CYS A 218 13.53 0.18 -3.25
C CYS A 218 14.00 1.44 -2.52
N ALA A 219 13.18 2.49 -2.54
CA ALA A 219 13.39 3.72 -1.79
C ALA A 219 12.41 3.75 -0.61
N LEU A 220 12.94 3.78 0.60
CA LEU A 220 12.17 3.92 1.84
C LEU A 220 12.32 5.34 2.35
N LYS A 221 11.21 6.05 2.52
CA LYS A 221 11.16 7.38 3.13
C LYS A 221 10.54 7.24 4.51
N PHE A 222 11.33 7.48 5.54
CA PHE A 222 10.92 7.46 6.94
C PHE A 222 10.67 8.88 7.39
N GLU A 223 9.52 9.13 7.99
CA GLU A 223 9.27 10.32 8.79
C GLU A 223 9.50 9.96 10.25
N VAL A 224 10.50 10.59 10.86
CA VAL A 224 10.90 10.35 12.24
C VAL A 224 10.71 11.60 13.07
N GLN A 225 10.23 11.44 14.30
CA GLN A 225 10.01 12.54 15.24
C GLN A 225 10.53 12.20 16.63
N GLU A 226 10.79 13.23 17.43
CA GLU A 226 11.21 13.07 18.82
C GLU A 226 10.06 12.54 19.68
N GLU A 227 10.28 11.44 20.39
CA GLU A 227 9.27 10.86 21.27
C GLU A 227 8.94 11.82 22.43
N GLY A 228 7.66 11.97 22.74
CA GLY A 228 7.19 12.82 23.84
C GLY A 228 7.09 14.32 23.54
N ARG A 229 7.52 14.79 22.36
CA ARG A 229 7.18 16.13 21.88
C ARG A 229 6.06 16.06 20.85
N ARG A 230 4.83 16.24 21.32
CA ARG A 230 3.76 16.72 20.43
C ARG A 230 4.18 18.12 19.97
N TYR A 231 3.94 18.43 18.70
CA TYR A 231 3.99 19.80 18.22
C TYR A 231 3.13 20.66 19.14
N SER A 232 3.76 21.42 20.05
CA SER A 232 3.11 22.57 20.64
C SER A 232 3.03 23.57 19.50
N SER A 233 1.86 23.67 18.86
CA SER A 233 1.53 24.82 18.02
C SER A 233 1.52 26.12 18.81
N ASP A 234 1.56 26.01 20.13
CA ASP A 234 1.40 27.13 21.05
C ASP A 234 2.78 27.66 21.44
N GLY A 235 3.06 28.89 21.02
CA GLY A 235 4.08 29.73 21.63
C GLY A 235 5.22 30.18 20.70
N TRP A 236 4.89 30.99 19.70
CA TRP A 236 5.69 32.17 19.37
C TRP A 236 4.81 33.40 19.56
#